data_AF-A0A4R4W5L7-F1
#
_entry.id   AF-A0A4R4W5L7-F1
#
_cell.length_a   1.000
_cell.length_b   1.000
_cell.length_c   1.000
_cell.angle_alpha   90.00
_cell.angle_beta   90.00
_cell.angle_gamma   90.00
#
_symmetry.space_group_name_H-M   'P 1'
#
loop_
_entity.id
_entity.type
_entity.pdbx_description
1 polymer ?
#
loop_
_entity_poly.entity_id
_entity_poly.type
_entity_poly.pdbx_seq_one_letter_code
_entity_poly.pdbx_strand_id
1 'polypeptide(L)'
;MTEVRGAAARHRLWQKAGRPAGVWCILINQPGHLGGGYGAVEETEGCQVTVLFRRLDGPEGRSIKRGACLGCDWEGPDRAAINSAIEDAHDHAFPGWRTLPAVVRKPRPDWLGEVSRVYPSGWFQSGGPIITVRGQDRMHRPCAAPGGGYDMASPYEWPSKTKRARQATAYQPSLLD
;
A
#
# COMPACT_ATOMS: atom_id res chain seq x y z
N MET A 1 -0.86 4.72 32.58
CA MET A 1 -1.60 5.48 31.54
C MET A 1 -1.74 4.55 30.34
N THR A 2 -2.97 4.28 29.90
CA THR A 2 -3.23 3.52 28.67
C THR A 2 -2.69 4.29 27.47
N GLU A 3 -1.99 3.61 26.57
CA GLU A 3 -1.45 4.22 25.35
C GLU A 3 -2.61 4.69 24.46
N VAL A 4 -2.53 5.93 23.97
CA VAL A 4 -3.51 6.46 22.99
C VAL A 4 -3.37 5.67 21.68
N ARG A 5 -4.44 4.99 21.28
CA ARG A 5 -4.53 4.21 20.03
C ARG A 5 -5.34 4.95 18.96
N GLY A 6 -5.17 4.52 17.72
CA GLY A 6 -5.82 5.09 16.55
C GLY A 6 -4.94 6.16 15.89
N ALA A 7 -4.89 6.12 14.55
CA ALA A 7 -3.93 6.92 13.81
C ALA A 7 -4.14 8.43 13.98
N ALA A 8 -5.41 8.87 13.96
CA ALA A 8 -5.77 10.28 14.15
C ALA A 8 -5.43 10.76 15.57
N ALA A 9 -5.76 9.98 16.60
CA ALA A 9 -5.49 10.33 17.99
C ALA A 9 -3.99 10.45 18.27
N ARG A 10 -3.17 9.53 17.75
CA ARG A 10 -1.71 9.60 17.83
C ARG A 10 -1.15 10.82 17.11
N HIS A 11 -1.61 11.10 15.89
CA HIS A 11 -1.15 12.26 15.14
C HIS A 11 -1.47 13.59 15.84
N ARG A 12 -2.69 13.73 16.41
CA ARG A 12 -3.07 14.90 17.21
C ARG A 12 -2.19 15.07 18.45
N LEU A 13 -1.85 13.97 19.13
CA LEU A 13 -0.90 14.00 20.26
C LEU A 13 0.48 14.50 19.82
N TRP A 14 1.00 13.99 18.69
CA TRP A 14 2.28 14.42 18.13
C TRP A 14 2.28 15.92 17.76
N GLN A 15 1.20 16.41 17.13
CA GLN A 15 1.05 17.84 16.83
C GLN A 15 1.03 18.69 18.11
N LYS A 16 0.20 18.31 19.10
CA LYS A 16 0.06 19.02 20.37
C LYS A 16 1.37 19.06 21.17
N ALA A 17 2.18 18.00 21.10
CA ALA A 17 3.45 17.90 21.80
C ALA A 17 4.61 18.67 21.14
N GLY A 18 4.36 19.42 20.05
CA GLY A 18 5.41 20.14 19.34
C GLY A 18 6.26 19.24 18.44
N ARG A 19 5.69 18.14 17.95
CA ARG A 19 6.28 17.22 16.97
C ARG A 19 7.57 16.51 17.43
N PRO A 20 7.61 15.96 18.65
CA PRO A 20 8.82 15.36 19.19
C PRO A 20 9.20 14.06 18.46
N ALA A 21 10.47 13.67 18.57
CA ALA A 21 10.86 12.28 18.35
C ALA A 21 10.21 11.37 19.39
N GLY A 22 10.19 10.06 19.14
CA GLY A 22 9.64 9.11 20.07
C GLY A 22 8.11 9.11 20.18
N VAL A 23 7.39 9.90 19.38
CA VAL A 23 5.90 9.90 19.32
C VAL A 23 5.44 9.53 17.91
N TRP A 24 4.38 8.75 17.83
CA TRP A 24 3.78 8.30 16.57
C TRP A 24 3.04 9.42 15.85
N CYS A 25 3.24 9.55 14.53
CA CYS A 25 2.50 10.44 13.66
C CYS A 25 2.15 9.75 12.34
N ILE A 26 1.13 10.23 11.63
CA ILE A 26 0.82 9.78 10.27
C ILE A 26 1.94 10.19 9.31
N LEU A 27 2.40 9.23 8.51
CA LEU A 27 3.35 9.43 7.42
C LEU A 27 2.62 9.54 6.07
N ILE A 28 1.64 8.66 5.84
CA ILE A 28 0.83 8.63 4.62
C ILE A 28 -0.65 8.76 5.02
N ASN A 29 -1.31 9.82 4.55
CA ASN A 29 -2.74 10.04 4.79
C ASN A 29 -3.60 9.47 3.62
N GLN A 30 -4.93 9.48 3.75
CA GLN A 30 -5.84 8.92 2.74
C GLN A 30 -6.34 9.91 1.68
N PRO A 31 -6.72 9.42 0.48
CA PRO A 31 -6.23 8.19 -0.14
C PRO A 31 -4.87 8.50 -0.78
N GLY A 32 -3.80 8.33 -0.01
CA GLY A 32 -2.41 8.45 -0.46
C GLY A 32 -1.76 9.84 -0.47
N HIS A 33 -2.33 10.86 0.18
CA HIS A 33 -1.67 12.15 0.26
C HIS A 33 -0.35 12.05 1.04
N LEU A 34 0.77 12.14 0.32
CA LEU A 34 2.12 12.27 0.86
C LEU A 34 2.28 13.69 1.42
N GLY A 35 1.73 13.91 2.62
CA GLY A 35 1.81 15.18 3.34
C GLY A 35 1.59 15.02 4.84
N GLY A 36 1.64 13.78 5.35
CA GLY A 36 1.20 13.36 6.69
C GLY A 36 1.83 14.09 7.87
N GLY A 37 2.86 14.92 7.67
CA GLY A 37 3.44 15.75 8.74
C GLY A 37 2.77 17.12 8.95
N TYR A 38 1.95 17.61 8.03
CA TYR A 38 1.54 19.03 8.02
C TYR A 38 0.05 19.29 7.77
N GLY A 39 -0.70 18.32 7.24
CA GLY A 39 -2.13 18.47 6.93
C GLY A 39 -3.07 18.13 8.08
N ALA A 40 -4.31 18.60 8.00
CA ALA A 40 -5.39 18.12 8.86
C ALA A 40 -5.62 16.61 8.64
N VAL A 41 -5.90 15.89 9.72
CA VAL A 41 -6.27 14.48 9.67
C VAL A 41 -7.76 14.39 9.91
N GLU A 42 -8.49 14.04 8.86
CA GLU A 42 -9.91 13.76 8.93
C GLU A 42 -10.09 12.25 9.16
N GLU A 43 -10.87 11.91 10.19
CA GLU A 43 -11.33 10.54 10.38
C GLU A 43 -12.35 10.22 9.27
N THR A 44 -12.36 8.97 8.82
CA THR A 44 -13.19 8.55 7.70
C THR A 44 -14.30 7.63 8.19
N GLU A 45 -15.47 7.71 7.56
CA GLU A 45 -16.48 6.67 7.72
C GLU A 45 -15.99 5.39 7.03
N GLY A 46 -15.74 4.34 7.83
CA GLY A 46 -15.23 3.06 7.35
C GLY A 46 -13.71 2.93 7.33
N CYS A 47 -13.24 1.68 7.17
CA CYS A 47 -11.82 1.36 7.29
C CYS A 47 -11.03 1.91 6.09
N GLN A 48 -10.00 2.70 6.38
CA GLN A 48 -9.19 3.39 5.39
C GLN A 48 -7.71 3.31 5.78
N VAL A 49 -6.87 2.93 4.81
CA VAL A 49 -5.43 2.67 4.93
C VAL A 49 -4.64 3.89 5.36
N THR A 50 -3.88 3.83 6.43
CA THR A 50 -2.85 4.84 6.70
C THR A 50 -1.57 4.20 7.23
N VAL A 51 -0.49 4.95 7.26
CA VAL A 51 0.78 4.51 7.80
C VAL A 51 1.19 5.45 8.91
N LEU A 52 1.39 4.89 10.10
CA LEU A 52 2.04 5.56 11.21
C LEU A 52 3.56 5.45 11.09
N PHE A 53 4.25 6.47 11.60
CA PHE A 53 5.69 6.58 11.67
C PHE A 53 6.10 7.10 13.04
N ARG A 54 7.20 6.57 13.57
CA ARG A 54 7.85 7.07 14.77
C ARG A 54 9.34 7.08 14.53
N ARG A 55 9.94 8.27 14.64
CA ARG A 55 11.40 8.41 14.73
C ARG A 55 11.81 7.99 16.14
N LEU A 56 12.75 7.06 16.23
CA LEU A 56 13.32 6.61 17.49
C LEU A 56 14.38 7.60 17.96
N ASP A 57 14.53 7.73 19.27
CA ASP A 57 15.62 8.49 19.87
C ASP A 57 16.95 7.78 19.65
N GLY A 58 18.03 8.55 19.45
CA GLY A 58 19.38 8.05 19.25
C GLY A 58 20.08 8.61 18.01
N PRO A 59 21.41 8.45 17.91
CA PRO A 59 22.24 9.10 16.88
C PRO A 59 21.92 8.61 15.45
N GLU A 60 21.43 7.38 15.31
CA GLU A 60 21.13 6.79 14.00
C GLU A 60 19.81 7.28 13.39
N GLY A 61 18.94 7.96 14.16
CA GLY A 61 17.67 8.49 13.66
C GLY A 61 16.75 7.42 13.06
N ARG A 62 16.84 6.17 13.53
CA ARG A 62 16.04 5.04 13.04
C ARG A 62 14.54 5.34 13.13
N SER A 63 13.75 4.71 12.26
CA SER A 63 12.31 4.86 12.26
C SER A 63 11.58 3.55 12.13
N ILE A 64 10.50 3.42 12.87
CA ILE A 64 9.55 2.31 12.78
C ILE A 64 8.23 2.81 12.21
N LYS A 65 7.50 1.92 11.56
CA LYS A 65 6.23 2.19 10.90
C LYS A 65 5.21 1.17 11.34
N ARG A 66 3.93 1.52 11.28
CA ARG A 66 2.81 0.58 11.42
C ARG A 66 1.81 0.85 10.32
N GLY A 67 1.19 -0.20 9.78
CA GLY A 67 -0.10 -0.04 9.13
C GLY A 67 -1.11 0.41 10.17
N ALA A 68 -2.03 1.29 9.81
CA ALA A 68 -3.12 1.68 10.70
C ALA A 68 -4.38 2.02 9.91
N CYS A 69 -5.48 2.22 10.63
CA CYS A 69 -6.77 2.61 10.08
C CYS A 69 -7.11 4.05 10.46
N LEU A 70 -7.73 4.81 9.54
CA LEU A 70 -8.31 6.13 9.84
C LEU A 70 -9.77 6.09 10.28
N GLY A 71 -10.47 4.97 10.08
CA GLY A 71 -11.88 4.80 10.48
C GLY A 71 -12.10 4.01 11.76
N CYS A 72 -11.04 3.41 12.33
CA CYS A 72 -11.10 2.71 13.62
C CYS A 72 -9.73 2.76 14.31
N ASP A 73 -9.61 2.12 15.48
CA ASP A 73 -8.40 2.13 16.31
C ASP A 73 -7.35 1.07 15.93
N TRP A 74 -7.58 0.33 14.84
CA TRP A 74 -6.69 -0.74 14.41
C TRP A 74 -5.30 -0.22 14.02
N GLU A 75 -4.29 -0.95 14.48
CA GLU A 75 -2.86 -0.73 14.20
C GLU A 75 -2.17 -2.08 14.02
N GLY A 76 -1.35 -2.20 12.98
CA GLY A 76 -0.48 -3.34 12.72
C GLY A 76 0.79 -3.36 13.56
N PRO A 77 1.64 -4.39 13.37
CA PRO A 77 2.91 -4.54 14.09
C PRO A 77 3.95 -3.50 13.66
N ASP A 78 5.01 -3.37 14.46
CA ASP A 78 6.17 -2.55 14.10
C ASP A 78 6.89 -3.12 12.88
N ARG A 79 7.05 -2.29 11.84
CA ARG A 79 7.75 -2.59 10.60
C ARG A 79 8.92 -1.64 10.39
N ALA A 80 10.05 -2.18 9.95
CA ALA A 80 11.18 -1.37 9.49
C ALA A 80 10.89 -0.79 8.08
N ALA A 81 10.32 -1.61 7.20
CA ALA A 81 9.99 -1.27 5.81
C ALA A 81 8.58 -0.70 5.68
N ILE A 82 8.44 0.36 4.88
CA ILE A 82 7.16 1.04 4.65
C ILE A 82 6.17 0.16 3.87
N ASN A 83 6.66 -0.65 2.91
CA ASN A 83 5.80 -1.54 2.13
C ASN A 83 5.04 -2.52 3.04
N SER A 84 5.72 -3.15 3.99
CA SER A 84 5.06 -4.09 4.93
C SER A 84 3.99 -3.39 5.76
N ALA A 85 4.22 -2.15 6.20
CA ALA A 85 3.21 -1.37 6.92
C ALA A 85 2.00 -1.02 6.03
N ILE A 86 2.25 -0.66 4.76
CA ILE A 86 1.20 -0.42 3.77
C ILE A 86 0.40 -1.71 3.54
N GLU A 87 1.07 -2.85 3.37
CA GLU A 87 0.43 -4.14 3.15
C GLU A 87 -0.46 -4.54 4.33
N ASP A 88 0.03 -4.41 5.57
CA ASP A 88 -0.75 -4.68 6.80
C ASP A 88 -2.03 -3.84 6.83
N ALA A 89 -1.92 -2.55 6.53
CA ALA A 89 -3.08 -1.66 6.51
C ALA A 89 -4.09 -2.05 5.42
N HIS A 90 -3.61 -2.56 4.29
CA HIS A 90 -4.50 -3.04 3.23
C HIS A 90 -5.22 -4.33 3.59
N ASP A 91 -4.60 -5.33 4.25
CA ASP A 91 -5.41 -6.48 4.68
C ASP A 91 -6.32 -6.25 5.88
N HIS A 92 -6.16 -5.13 6.58
CA HIS A 92 -7.23 -4.62 7.42
C HIS A 92 -8.37 -3.95 6.62
N ALA A 93 -8.05 -2.95 5.78
CA ALA A 93 -9.08 -2.10 5.16
C ALA A 93 -9.73 -2.70 3.90
N PHE A 94 -9.02 -3.58 3.19
CA PHE A 94 -9.47 -4.18 1.93
C PHE A 94 -9.25 -5.71 1.93
N PRO A 95 -10.00 -6.48 2.75
CA PRO A 95 -9.88 -7.93 2.75
C PRO A 95 -10.01 -8.54 1.35
N GLY A 96 -9.15 -9.50 1.02
CA GLY A 96 -9.11 -10.13 -0.29
C GLY A 96 -8.29 -9.39 -1.36
N TRP A 97 -7.74 -8.20 -1.08
CA TRP A 97 -6.92 -7.47 -2.06
C TRP A 97 -5.77 -8.31 -2.61
N ARG A 98 -5.13 -9.14 -1.78
CA ARG A 98 -3.98 -9.98 -2.16
C ARG A 98 -4.32 -11.05 -3.21
N THR A 99 -5.58 -11.43 -3.33
CA THR A 99 -6.03 -12.44 -4.30
C THR A 99 -6.46 -11.82 -5.63
N LEU A 100 -6.49 -10.49 -5.73
CA LEU A 100 -6.85 -9.80 -6.97
C LEU A 100 -5.78 -9.97 -8.04
N PRO A 101 -6.17 -9.98 -9.32
CA PRO A 101 -5.23 -10.17 -10.41
C PRO A 101 -4.27 -8.98 -10.50
N ALA A 102 -2.97 -9.31 -10.59
CA ALA A 102 -1.94 -8.34 -10.92
C ALA A 102 -1.98 -8.01 -12.41
N VAL A 103 -2.04 -6.72 -12.76
CA VAL A 103 -2.16 -6.25 -14.13
C VAL A 103 -0.89 -5.57 -14.63
N VAL A 104 -0.61 -5.62 -15.93
CA VAL A 104 0.54 -4.90 -16.49
C VAL A 104 0.23 -3.41 -16.53
N ARG A 105 1.14 -2.60 -15.97
CA ARG A 105 1.05 -1.13 -16.01
C ARG A 105 1.37 -0.61 -17.41
N LYS A 106 0.38 -0.57 -18.32
CA LYS A 106 0.48 0.17 -19.60
C LYS A 106 -0.89 0.69 -20.07
N PRO A 107 -0.95 1.91 -20.62
CA PRO A 107 -2.17 2.46 -21.18
C PRO A 107 -2.39 1.83 -22.56
N ARG A 108 -3.16 0.75 -22.62
CA ARG A 108 -3.87 0.43 -23.85
C ARG A 108 -5.18 1.21 -23.84
N PRO A 109 -5.71 1.59 -25.02
CA PRO A 109 -7.10 2.00 -25.11
C PRO A 109 -7.94 0.90 -24.44
N ASP A 110 -8.75 1.27 -23.44
CA ASP A 110 -9.59 0.37 -22.62
C ASP A 110 -8.93 -0.40 -21.44
N TRP A 111 -7.68 -0.12 -21.06
CA TRP A 111 -7.05 -0.80 -19.91
C TRP A 111 -7.87 -0.70 -18.61
N LEU A 112 -8.47 0.47 -18.33
CA LEU A 112 -9.28 0.63 -17.12
C LEU A 112 -10.59 -0.19 -17.20
N GLY A 113 -11.17 -0.34 -18.38
CA GLY A 113 -12.34 -1.19 -18.60
C GLY A 113 -12.02 -2.66 -18.36
N GLU A 114 -10.89 -3.15 -18.87
CA GLU A 114 -10.40 -4.51 -18.61
C GLU A 114 -10.15 -4.77 -17.13
N VAL A 115 -9.46 -3.84 -16.43
CA VAL A 115 -9.21 -3.93 -14.99
C VAL A 115 -10.53 -3.95 -14.21
N SER A 116 -11.48 -3.08 -14.56
CA SER A 116 -12.76 -2.97 -13.84
C SER A 116 -13.64 -4.22 -13.99
N ARG A 117 -13.42 -5.06 -15.01
CA ARG A 117 -14.14 -6.34 -15.19
C ARG A 117 -13.66 -7.46 -14.26
N VAL A 118 -12.42 -7.37 -13.77
CA VAL A 118 -11.80 -8.42 -12.95
C VAL A 118 -11.60 -8.01 -11.49
N TYR A 119 -11.92 -6.76 -11.14
CA TYR A 119 -11.96 -6.25 -9.78
C TYR A 119 -13.41 -6.19 -9.28
N PRO A 120 -13.66 -6.27 -7.97
CA PRO A 120 -15.00 -6.14 -7.41
C PRO A 120 -15.67 -4.81 -7.82
N SER A 121 -16.98 -4.84 -8.01
CA SER A 121 -17.75 -3.61 -8.26
C SER A 121 -17.59 -2.64 -7.08
N GLY A 122 -17.40 -1.35 -7.36
CA GLY A 122 -17.19 -0.33 -6.33
C GLY A 122 -15.80 -0.31 -5.69
N TRP A 123 -14.90 -1.24 -6.06
CA TRP A 123 -13.59 -1.39 -5.42
C TRP A 123 -12.77 -0.10 -5.43
N PHE A 124 -12.63 0.52 -6.60
CA PHE A 124 -11.84 1.74 -6.76
C PHE A 124 -12.53 2.97 -6.16
N GLN A 125 -13.86 3.03 -6.20
CA GLN A 125 -14.66 4.09 -5.56
C GLN A 125 -14.48 4.08 -4.04
N SER A 126 -14.28 2.90 -3.45
CA SER A 126 -13.99 2.75 -2.02
C SER A 126 -12.53 3.02 -1.64
N GLY A 127 -11.66 3.35 -2.61
CA GLY A 127 -10.23 3.57 -2.40
C GLY A 127 -9.37 2.30 -2.48
N GLY A 128 -9.93 1.19 -2.98
CA GLY A 128 -9.23 -0.09 -3.08
C GLY A 128 -7.98 -0.02 -3.95
N PRO A 129 -6.94 -0.83 -3.63
CA PRO A 129 -5.70 -0.82 -4.38
C PRO A 129 -5.86 -1.48 -5.75
N ILE A 130 -4.98 -1.09 -6.68
CA ILE A 130 -4.67 -1.88 -7.88
C ILE A 130 -3.34 -2.61 -7.66
N ILE A 131 -3.22 -3.85 -8.13
CA ILE A 131 -1.94 -4.57 -8.13
C ILE A 131 -1.34 -4.48 -9.52
N THR A 132 -0.13 -3.93 -9.65
CA THR A 132 0.58 -3.91 -10.94
C THR A 132 1.83 -4.76 -10.94
N VAL A 133 2.02 -5.48 -12.04
CA VAL A 133 3.27 -6.18 -12.33
C VAL A 133 4.28 -5.16 -12.83
N ARG A 134 5.43 -5.09 -12.15
CA ARG A 134 6.52 -4.16 -12.46
C ARG A 134 7.82 -4.93 -12.63
N GLY A 135 8.84 -4.22 -13.13
CA GLY A 135 10.21 -4.74 -13.16
C GLY A 135 10.82 -4.71 -11.76
N GLN A 136 11.95 -4.02 -11.60
CA GLN A 136 12.66 -3.95 -10.32
C GLN A 136 12.03 -3.00 -9.30
N ASP A 137 11.11 -2.11 -9.71
CA ASP A 137 10.42 -1.20 -8.79
C ASP A 137 9.40 -1.96 -7.93
N ARG A 138 9.73 -2.12 -6.65
CA ARG A 138 8.87 -2.76 -5.65
C ARG A 138 8.12 -1.75 -4.77
N MET A 139 8.27 -0.44 -4.99
CA MET A 139 7.68 0.57 -4.11
C MET A 139 6.17 0.65 -4.30
N HIS A 140 5.39 0.59 -3.22
CA HIS A 140 3.95 0.87 -3.30
C HIS A 140 3.73 2.37 -3.49
N ARG A 141 2.78 2.74 -4.36
CA ARG A 141 2.54 4.13 -4.73
C ARG A 141 1.15 4.55 -4.26
N PRO A 142 1.06 5.40 -3.24
CA PRO A 142 -0.21 6.01 -2.87
C PRO A 142 -0.74 6.92 -4.00
N CYS A 143 -2.05 7.21 -4.03
CA CYS A 143 -2.73 8.02 -5.05
C CYS A 143 -2.66 7.49 -6.50
N ALA A 144 -2.23 6.25 -6.71
CA ALA A 144 -1.91 5.74 -8.04
C ALA A 144 -2.88 4.66 -8.55
N ALA A 145 -3.83 4.21 -7.73
CA ALA A 145 -4.93 3.39 -8.21
C ALA A 145 -6.01 4.26 -8.90
N PRO A 146 -6.83 3.68 -9.78
CA PRO A 146 -8.10 4.29 -10.15
C PRO A 146 -8.88 4.66 -8.88
N GLY A 147 -9.50 5.85 -8.85
CA GLY A 147 -10.20 6.35 -7.67
C GLY A 147 -9.31 6.88 -6.54
N GLY A 148 -7.98 6.94 -6.74
CA GLY A 148 -7.05 7.58 -5.79
C GLY A 148 -6.45 6.65 -4.74
N GLY A 149 -6.72 5.33 -4.78
CA GLY A 149 -6.09 4.35 -3.88
C GLY A 149 -4.60 4.07 -4.18
N TYR A 150 -4.10 2.90 -3.77
CA TYR A 150 -2.70 2.52 -3.94
C TYR A 150 -2.45 1.69 -5.20
N ASP A 151 -1.39 2.01 -5.95
CA ASP A 151 -0.75 1.07 -6.88
C ASP A 151 0.24 0.21 -6.09
N MET A 152 -0.19 -1.02 -5.79
CA MET A 152 0.57 -2.06 -5.08
C MET A 152 1.47 -2.78 -6.07
N ALA A 153 2.76 -2.89 -5.73
CA ALA A 153 3.71 -3.60 -6.55
C ALA A 153 3.50 -5.10 -6.35
N SER A 154 3.23 -5.83 -7.43
CA SER A 154 3.07 -7.28 -7.37
C SER A 154 4.35 -7.94 -6.87
N PRO A 155 4.26 -8.99 -6.02
CA PRO A 155 5.42 -9.82 -5.70
C PRO A 155 5.92 -10.57 -6.93
N TYR A 156 5.05 -10.84 -7.91
CA TYR A 156 5.40 -11.48 -9.17
C TYR A 156 6.08 -10.50 -10.13
N GLU A 157 7.23 -10.90 -10.68
CA GLU A 157 7.87 -10.17 -11.78
C GLU A 157 7.31 -10.66 -13.11
N TRP A 158 7.06 -9.74 -14.05
CA TRP A 158 6.81 -10.17 -15.42
C TRP A 158 8.09 -10.80 -15.97
N PRO A 159 8.06 -12.02 -16.52
CA PRO A 159 9.25 -12.61 -17.11
C PRO A 159 9.76 -11.68 -18.21
N SER A 160 11.01 -11.23 -18.07
CA SER A 160 11.69 -10.41 -19.07
C SER A 160 11.61 -11.09 -20.44
N LYS A 161 11.65 -10.31 -21.54
CA LYS A 161 11.60 -10.84 -22.91
C LYS A 161 12.63 -11.98 -23.12
N THR A 162 13.78 -11.89 -22.46
CA THR A 162 14.85 -12.89 -22.47
C THR A 162 14.47 -14.21 -21.78
N LYS A 163 13.66 -14.18 -20.71
CA LYS A 163 13.16 -15.39 -20.03
C LYS A 163 12.06 -16.09 -20.85
N ARG A 164 11.20 -15.34 -21.54
CA ARG A 164 10.19 -15.91 -22.44
C ARG A 164 10.82 -16.72 -23.58
N ALA A 165 11.89 -16.20 -24.18
CA ALA A 165 12.60 -16.89 -25.26
C ALA A 165 13.17 -18.24 -24.79
N ARG A 166 13.82 -18.29 -23.61
CA ARG A 166 14.39 -19.53 -23.06
C ARG A 166 13.34 -20.60 -22.74
N GLN A 167 12.17 -20.22 -22.21
CA GLN A 167 11.09 -21.18 -21.95
C GLN A 167 10.43 -21.69 -23.24
N ALA A 168 10.32 -20.86 -24.27
CA ALA A 168 9.80 -21.28 -25.57
C ALA A 168 10.76 -22.24 -26.30
N THR A 169 12.08 -22.12 -26.10
CA THR A 169 13.07 -23.06 -26.67
C THR A 169 13.16 -24.38 -25.90
N ALA A 170 12.76 -24.40 -24.62
CA ALA A 170 12.80 -25.60 -23.78
C ALA A 170 11.60 -26.54 -23.99
N TYR A 171 10.55 -26.11 -24.70
CA TYR A 171 9.47 -26.98 -25.14
C TYR A 171 9.76 -27.46 -26.57
N GLN A 172 10.51 -28.56 -26.70
CA GLN A 172 10.41 -29.42 -27.87
C GLN A 172 9.35 -30.48 -27.54
N PRO A 173 8.16 -30.47 -28.17
CA PRO A 173 7.34 -31.66 -28.12
C PRO A 173 8.13 -32.76 -28.81
N SER A 174 8.37 -33.87 -28.11
CA SER A 174 8.91 -35.08 -28.72
C SER A 174 8.01 -35.46 -29.89
N LEU A 175 8.48 -35.19 -31.10
CA LEU A 175 7.97 -35.82 -32.29
C LEU A 175 8.42 -37.28 -32.25
N LEU A 176 7.53 -38.17 -32.71
CA LEU A 176 7.70 -39.61 -32.99
C LEU A 176 7.42 -40.51 -31.77
N ASP A 177 6.54 -41.52 -31.81
CA ASP A 177 5.81 -42.20 -32.91
C ASP A 177 4.42 -42.65 -32.45
#